data_AF-A0A7Y2D2S3-F1
#
_entry.id   AF-A0A7Y2D2S3-F1
#
_cell.length_a   1.000
_cell.length_b   1.000
_cell.length_c   1.000
_cell.angle_alpha   90.00
_cell.angle_beta   90.00
_cell.angle_gamma   90.00
#
_symmetry.space_group_name_H-M   'P 1'
#
loop_
_entity.id
_entity.type
_entity.pdbx_description
1 polymer ?
#
loop_
_entity_poly.entity_id
_entity_poly.type
_entity_poly.pdbx_seq_one_letter_code
_entity_poly.pdbx_strand_id
1 'polypeptide(L)'
;MFKKLFEKFSGKPEPQRFEASMNFDLENVPEFAAVMNESFGPGLRADVLVDFTKSVAVGEEETLVLRADLQGNKEPLEMVVHMDDIDAPDIYFFSPSEELITAINAAMIDFAESKGI
;
A
#
# COMPACT_ATOMS: atom_id res chain seq x y z
N MET A 1 -1.62 -51.76 3.79
CA MET A 1 -2.33 -51.14 2.66
C MET A 1 -2.80 -49.76 3.13
N PHE A 2 -1.96 -48.73 3.04
CA PHE A 2 -2.34 -47.37 3.43
C PHE A 2 -2.69 -46.57 2.18
N LYS A 3 -3.98 -46.26 2.03
CA LYS A 3 -4.49 -45.42 0.94
C LYS A 3 -3.90 -44.02 1.10
N LYS A 4 -3.22 -43.58 0.04
CA LYS A 4 -2.84 -42.19 -0.25
C LYS A 4 -4.02 -41.25 0.05
N LEU A 5 -3.85 -40.37 1.02
CA LEU A 5 -4.66 -39.16 1.16
C LEU A 5 -3.87 -38.04 0.47
N PHE A 6 -3.95 -37.99 -0.86
CA PHE A 6 -3.63 -36.77 -1.59
C PHE A 6 -4.94 -36.02 -1.77
N GLU A 7 -5.21 -35.09 -0.86
CA GLU A 7 -6.19 -34.05 -1.13
C GLU A 7 -5.67 -33.19 -2.29
N LYS A 8 -6.49 -33.15 -3.33
CA LYS A 8 -6.28 -32.37 -4.53
C LYS A 8 -6.56 -30.92 -4.13
N PHE A 9 -5.52 -30.15 -3.80
CA PHE A 9 -5.63 -28.68 -3.75
C PHE A 9 -6.04 -28.21 -5.15
N SER A 10 -7.34 -27.95 -5.33
CA SER A 10 -7.91 -27.37 -6.54
C SER A 10 -8.22 -25.88 -6.34
N GLY A 11 -7.44 -25.19 -5.52
CA GLY A 11 -7.37 -23.74 -5.58
C GLY A 11 -6.51 -23.38 -6.79
N LYS A 12 -7.04 -22.59 -7.73
CA LYS A 12 -6.13 -21.80 -8.57
C LYS A 12 -5.24 -21.03 -7.60
N PRO A 13 -3.92 -20.93 -7.82
CA PRO A 13 -3.12 -20.02 -7.01
C PRO A 13 -3.80 -18.65 -7.07
N GLU A 14 -4.15 -18.10 -5.91
CA GLU A 14 -4.45 -16.68 -5.79
C GLU A 14 -3.32 -15.95 -6.52
N PRO A 15 -3.62 -14.98 -7.39
CA PRO A 15 -2.57 -14.22 -8.04
C PRO A 15 -1.66 -13.66 -6.96
N GLN A 16 -0.35 -13.87 -7.12
CA GLN A 16 0.64 -13.38 -6.16
C GLN A 16 0.48 -11.85 -6.03
N ARG A 17 0.25 -11.38 -4.80
CA ARG A 17 0.23 -9.97 -4.44
C ARG A 17 1.37 -9.71 -3.47
N PHE A 18 2.12 -8.66 -3.72
CA PHE A 18 3.16 -8.16 -2.85
C PHE A 18 2.56 -7.02 -2.01
N GLU A 19 3.09 -6.83 -0.80
CA GLU A 19 2.62 -5.81 0.14
C GLU A 19 3.75 -4.94 0.69
N ALA A 20 3.44 -3.66 0.94
CA ALA A 20 4.23 -2.74 1.76
C ALA A 20 3.28 -1.99 2.68
N SER A 21 3.65 -1.80 3.95
CA SER A 21 2.78 -1.16 4.92
C SER A 21 3.55 -0.42 6.00
N MET A 22 2.94 0.64 6.53
CA MET A 22 3.51 1.45 7.60
C MET A 22 2.39 2.14 8.39
N ASN A 23 2.57 2.22 9.72
CA ASN A 23 1.77 3.08 10.59
C ASN A 23 2.28 4.51 10.46
N PHE A 24 1.37 5.46 10.28
CA PHE A 24 1.70 6.88 10.15
C PHE A 24 1.03 7.67 11.25
N ASP A 25 1.67 8.76 11.68
CA ASP A 25 0.93 9.90 12.22
C ASP A 25 0.21 10.61 11.06
N LEU A 26 -1.06 10.97 11.24
CA LEU A 26 -1.89 11.59 10.21
C LEU A 26 -1.28 12.90 9.67
N GLU A 27 -0.52 13.62 10.49
CA GLU A 27 0.21 14.83 10.09
C GLU A 27 1.33 14.57 9.07
N ASN A 28 1.89 13.36 9.05
CA ASN A 28 2.98 12.95 8.16
C ASN A 28 2.47 12.44 6.80
N VAL A 29 1.19 12.06 6.70
CA VAL A 29 0.58 11.55 5.46
C VAL A 29 0.69 12.51 4.27
N PRO A 30 0.48 13.84 4.40
CA PRO A 30 0.65 14.77 3.28
C PRO A 30 2.07 14.82 2.72
N GLU A 31 3.08 14.76 3.59
CA GLU A 31 4.46 14.78 3.15
C GLU A 31 4.86 13.46 2.48
N PHE A 32 4.43 12.33 3.05
CA PHE A 32 4.64 11.03 2.43
C PHE A 32 3.93 10.92 1.06
N ALA A 33 2.70 11.43 0.95
CA ALA A 33 1.96 11.46 -0.32
C ALA A 33 2.70 12.28 -1.40
N ALA A 34 3.40 13.36 -1.02
CA ALA A 34 4.24 14.12 -1.93
C ALA A 34 5.44 13.28 -2.42
N VAL A 35 6.14 12.59 -1.53
CA VAL A 35 7.24 11.66 -1.86
C VAL A 35 6.77 10.57 -2.84
N MET A 36 5.59 9.99 -2.58
CA MET A 36 4.99 8.98 -3.45
C MET A 36 4.70 9.53 -4.85
N ASN A 37 4.15 10.74 -4.93
CA ASN A 37 3.84 11.39 -6.21
C ASN A 37 5.10 11.77 -7.01
N GLU A 38 6.18 12.15 -6.33
CA GLU A 38 7.49 12.41 -6.97
C GLU A 38 8.16 11.13 -7.47
N SER A 39 8.13 10.06 -6.66
CA SER A 39 8.83 8.80 -6.94
C SER A 39 8.11 7.91 -7.94
N PHE A 40 6.78 7.94 -7.95
CA PHE A 40 5.94 7.01 -8.70
C PHE A 40 4.92 7.72 -9.62
N GLY A 41 5.16 9.00 -9.89
CA GLY A 41 4.47 9.79 -10.87
C GLY A 41 3.06 10.28 -10.47
N PRO A 42 2.46 11.14 -11.33
CA PRO A 42 1.21 11.84 -11.03
C PRO A 42 -0.03 10.93 -10.99
N GLY A 43 0.11 9.63 -11.30
CA GLY A 43 -0.98 8.66 -11.24
C GLY A 43 -1.42 8.33 -9.81
N LEU A 44 -0.51 8.48 -8.85
CA LEU A 44 -0.78 8.29 -7.43
C LEU A 44 -1.54 9.47 -6.80
N ARG A 45 -1.42 10.69 -7.37
CA ARG A 45 -2.16 11.88 -6.97
C ARG A 45 -2.11 12.13 -5.46
N ALA A 46 -1.06 12.82 -5.00
CA ALA A 46 -0.84 13.10 -3.57
C ALA A 46 -2.08 13.66 -2.86
N ASP A 47 -2.85 14.53 -3.53
CA ASP A 47 -4.11 15.08 -3.04
C ASP A 47 -5.14 13.98 -2.75
N VAL A 48 -5.28 13.02 -3.66
CA VAL A 48 -6.22 11.90 -3.52
C VAL A 48 -5.81 10.98 -2.38
N LEU A 49 -4.52 10.68 -2.20
CA LEU A 49 -4.04 9.85 -1.09
C LEU A 49 -4.38 10.48 0.26
N VAL A 50 -4.10 11.78 0.40
CA VAL A 50 -4.36 12.52 1.64
C VAL A 50 -5.85 12.60 1.93
N ASP A 51 -6.66 12.97 0.94
CA ASP A 51 -8.10 13.12 1.09
C ASP A 51 -8.75 11.76 1.38
N PHE A 52 -8.26 10.69 0.75
CA PHE A 52 -8.72 9.33 1.00
C PHE A 52 -8.42 8.90 2.43
N THR A 53 -7.17 9.00 2.90
CA THR A 53 -6.81 8.64 4.27
C THR A 53 -7.64 9.40 5.31
N LYS A 54 -7.86 10.71 5.10
CA LYS A 54 -8.67 11.55 5.99
C LYS A 54 -10.18 11.25 5.95
N SER A 55 -10.65 10.60 4.90
CA SER A 55 -12.06 10.23 4.75
C SER A 55 -12.43 8.96 5.51
N VAL A 56 -11.44 8.13 5.86
CA VAL A 56 -11.66 6.88 6.60
C VAL A 56 -12.00 7.19 8.05
N ALA A 57 -13.12 6.65 8.52
CA ALA A 57 -13.56 6.84 9.91
C ALA A 57 -12.75 5.96 10.88
N VAL A 58 -12.57 6.44 12.11
CA VAL A 58 -11.88 5.67 13.17
C VAL A 58 -12.56 4.31 13.38
N GLY A 59 -11.75 3.26 13.41
CA GLY A 59 -12.17 1.85 13.52
C GLY A 59 -12.61 1.22 12.21
N GLU A 60 -12.62 1.95 11.10
CA GLU A 60 -12.98 1.44 9.78
C GLU A 60 -11.74 1.19 8.91
N GLU A 61 -11.95 0.41 7.85
CA GLU A 61 -10.97 0.13 6.80
C GLU A 61 -11.60 0.43 5.45
N GLU A 62 -10.88 1.15 4.60
CA GLU A 62 -11.33 1.47 3.25
C GLU A 62 -10.23 1.17 2.23
N THR A 63 -10.64 0.86 0.99
CA THR A 63 -9.74 0.52 -0.11
C THR A 63 -9.87 1.47 -1.29
N LEU A 64 -8.74 1.92 -1.82
CA LEU A 64 -8.63 2.75 -3.01
C LEU A 64 -7.75 2.08 -4.06
N VAL A 65 -8.25 1.94 -5.28
CA VAL A 65 -7.50 1.35 -6.40
C VAL A 65 -7.00 2.46 -7.34
N LEU A 66 -5.69 2.47 -7.58
CA LEU A 66 -4.95 3.48 -8.32
C LEU A 66 -4.03 2.82 -9.37
N ARG A 67 -3.28 3.66 -10.08
CA ARG A 67 -2.12 3.23 -10.88
C ARG A 67 -0.90 4.05 -10.52
N ALA A 68 0.19 3.37 -10.20
CA ALA A 68 1.50 3.97 -10.02
C ALA A 68 2.29 3.92 -11.33
N ASP A 69 3.20 4.85 -11.53
CA ASP A 69 4.13 4.89 -12.66
C ASP A 69 5.54 4.57 -12.13
N LEU A 70 6.04 3.38 -12.45
CA LEU A 70 7.41 3.00 -12.15
C LEU A 70 8.21 2.98 -13.44
N GLN A 71 9.14 3.93 -13.59
CA GLN A 71 10.03 4.03 -14.76
C GLN A 71 9.27 4.08 -16.12
N GLY A 72 8.08 4.70 -16.16
CA GLY A 72 7.23 4.80 -17.35
C GLY A 72 6.21 3.66 -17.50
N ASN A 73 6.23 2.66 -16.61
CA ASN A 73 5.28 1.56 -16.61
C ASN A 73 4.14 1.84 -15.62
N LYS A 74 2.91 1.92 -16.14
CA LYS A 74 1.72 2.10 -15.31
C LYS A 74 1.23 0.78 -14.75
N GLU A 75 1.39 0.60 -13.45
CA GLU A 75 1.10 -0.64 -12.75
C GLU A 75 -0.10 -0.48 -11.80
N PRO A 76 -0.95 -1.51 -11.65
CA PRO A 76 -2.06 -1.46 -10.71
C PRO A 76 -1.53 -1.42 -9.27
N LEU A 77 -2.11 -0.54 -8.46
CA LEU A 77 -1.78 -0.38 -7.06
C LEU A 77 -3.08 -0.25 -6.27
N GLU A 78 -3.23 -1.05 -5.23
CA GLU A 78 -4.29 -0.91 -4.26
C GLU A 78 -3.70 -0.30 -3.00
N MET A 79 -4.37 0.70 -2.45
CA MET A 79 -4.07 1.30 -1.16
C MET A 79 -5.21 0.93 -0.22
N VAL A 80 -4.88 0.43 0.96
CA VAL A 80 -5.83 0.20 2.05
C VAL A 80 -5.44 1.10 3.20
N VAL A 81 -6.43 1.76 3.79
CA VAL A 81 -6.23 2.58 4.99
C VAL A 81 -7.09 1.98 6.09
N HIS A 82 -6.46 1.64 7.19
CA HIS A 82 -7.15 1.35 8.45
C HIS A 82 -6.89 2.50 9.43
N MET A 83 -7.96 3.09 9.97
CA MET A 83 -7.83 4.20 10.91
C MET A 83 -7.92 3.69 12.35
N ASP A 84 -6.78 3.41 12.99
CA ASP A 84 -6.75 2.86 14.36
C ASP A 84 -7.27 3.85 15.40
N ASP A 85 -6.81 5.10 15.34
CA ASP A 85 -7.23 6.24 16.17
C ASP A 85 -7.26 7.51 15.30
N ILE A 86 -7.78 8.61 15.83
CA ILE A 86 -8.02 9.87 15.11
C ILE A 86 -6.82 10.41 14.33
N ASP A 87 -5.60 10.14 14.81
CA ASP A 87 -4.36 10.66 14.24
C ASP A 87 -3.38 9.55 13.81
N ALA A 88 -3.79 8.28 13.75
CA ALA A 88 -2.88 7.15 13.52
C ALA A 88 -3.38 6.18 12.44
N PRO A 89 -3.34 6.54 11.14
CA PRO A 89 -3.67 5.62 10.07
C PRO A 89 -2.57 4.57 9.82
N ASP A 90 -2.98 3.32 9.69
CA ASP A 90 -2.21 2.27 9.04
C ASP A 90 -2.46 2.30 7.54
N ILE A 91 -1.40 2.42 6.75
CA ILE A 91 -1.47 2.46 5.28
C ILE A 91 -0.78 1.23 4.70
N TYR A 92 -1.53 0.48 3.89
CA TYR A 92 -1.06 -0.68 3.17
C TYR A 92 -1.13 -0.44 1.67
N PHE A 93 -0.15 -0.97 0.94
CA PHE A 93 -0.11 -0.97 -0.52
C PHE A 93 0.02 -2.40 -1.03
N PHE A 94 -0.81 -2.76 -2.00
CA PHE A 94 -0.78 -4.07 -2.66
C PHE A 94 -0.66 -3.94 -4.17
N SER A 95 0.20 -4.75 -4.77
CA SER A 95 0.35 -4.83 -6.22
C SER A 95 0.80 -6.22 -6.67
N PRO A 96 0.46 -6.67 -7.89
CA PRO A 96 1.11 -7.83 -8.50
C PRO A 96 2.59 -7.59 -8.85
N SER A 97 3.09 -6.35 -8.78
CA SER A 97 4.48 -6.02 -9.07
C SER A 97 5.33 -5.99 -7.81
N GLU A 98 6.26 -6.93 -7.70
CA GLU A 98 7.25 -6.96 -6.62
C GLU A 98 8.18 -5.74 -6.66
N GLU A 99 8.55 -5.29 -7.86
CA GLU A 99 9.45 -4.15 -8.04
C GLU A 99 8.82 -2.86 -7.50
N LEU A 100 7.54 -2.62 -7.83
CA LEU A 100 6.80 -1.47 -7.33
C LEU A 100 6.67 -1.51 -5.81
N ILE A 101 6.27 -2.65 -5.24
CA ILE A 101 6.10 -2.77 -3.79
C ILE A 101 7.43 -2.63 -3.05
N THR A 102 8.52 -3.21 -3.59
CA THR A 102 9.86 -3.04 -3.02
C THR A 102 10.29 -1.58 -3.03
N ALA A 103 9.99 -0.86 -4.12
CA ALA A 103 10.31 0.55 -4.23
C ALA A 103 9.45 1.42 -3.26
N ILE A 104 8.16 1.11 -3.12
CA ILE A 104 7.28 1.78 -2.15
C ILE A 104 7.77 1.52 -0.72
N ASN A 105 8.13 0.29 -0.40
CA ASN A 105 8.68 -0.06 0.91
C ASN A 105 9.98 0.69 1.20
N ALA A 106 10.87 0.81 0.21
CA ALA A 106 12.08 1.61 0.35
C ALA A 106 11.76 3.10 0.61
N ALA A 107 10.81 3.67 -0.14
CA ALA A 107 10.38 5.06 0.05
C ALA A 107 9.74 5.30 1.44
N MET A 108 8.99 4.32 1.96
CA MET A 108 8.46 4.35 3.32
C MET A 108 9.58 4.36 4.36
N ILE A 109 10.56 3.46 4.23
CA ILE A 109 11.71 3.39 5.15
C ILE A 109 12.50 4.70 5.11
N ASP A 110 12.84 5.20 3.92
CA ASP A 110 13.58 6.45 3.76
C ASP A 110 12.82 7.64 4.37
N PHE A 111 11.49 7.67 4.19
CA PHE A 111 10.64 8.70 4.78
C PHE A 111 10.64 8.61 6.31
N ALA A 112 10.44 7.42 6.88
CA ALA A 112 10.45 7.20 8.32
C ALA A 112 11.80 7.60 8.95
N GLU A 113 12.91 7.19 8.34
CA GLU A 113 14.26 7.60 8.75
C GLU A 113 14.45 9.12 8.69
N SER A 114 13.90 9.79 7.66
CA SER A 114 13.98 11.26 7.54
C SER A 114 13.18 12.01 8.61
N LYS A 115 12.17 11.35 9.18
CA LYS A 115 11.29 11.88 10.24
C LYS A 115 11.72 11.45 11.64
N GLY A 116 12.57 10.43 11.75
CA GLY A 116 12.97 9.85 13.03
C GLY A 116 11.85 9.07 13.71
N ILE A 117 10.94 8.49 12.92
CA ILE A 117 9.82 7.64 13.35
C ILE A 117 10.10 6.17 13.03
#